data_AF-A0AAV0WN76-F1
#
_entry.id   AF-A0AAV0WN76-F1
#
_cell.length_a   1.000
_cell.length_b   1.000
_cell.length_c   1.000
_cell.angle_alpha   90.00
_cell.angle_beta   90.00
_cell.angle_gamma   90.00
#
_symmetry.space_group_name_H-M   'P 1'
#
loop_
_entity.id
_entity.type
_entity.pdbx_description
1 polymer ?
#
loop_
_entity_poly.entity_id
_entity_poly.type
_entity_poly.pdbx_seq_one_letter_code
_entity_poly.pdbx_strand_id
1 'polypeptide(L)'
;MSQIASDFNFLSGNLLSTIESEKIKLWVNDLALKYDQDLNAAELYSEIENFKYQAPLLMTKFENATQLDILKHIHQYSLKDLYPNLEVALRIFLTIPVTTASCERSFSRLKIIKNYPRSTISQNRLTGMAILSIEKDIVKTISFDDVIDQFASIKSRKVPL
;
A
#
# COMPACT_ATOMS: atom_id res chain seq x y z
N MET A 1 -0.01 -12.62 7.81
CA MET A 1 1.02 -11.55 7.92
C MET A 1 2.40 -12.06 7.51
N SER A 2 2.87 -13.22 7.99
CA SER A 2 4.15 -13.83 7.54
C SER A 2 4.18 -14.24 6.06
N GLN A 3 3.04 -14.69 5.51
CA GLN A 3 2.96 -15.19 4.13
C GLN A 3 3.19 -14.11 3.06
N ILE A 4 2.64 -12.90 3.21
CA ILE A 4 2.82 -11.85 2.19
C ILE A 4 4.26 -11.32 2.18
N ALA A 5 4.86 -11.17 3.36
CA ALA A 5 6.26 -10.80 3.46
C ALA A 5 7.17 -11.87 2.84
N SER A 6 6.81 -13.16 2.95
CA SER A 6 7.54 -14.24 2.27
C SER A 6 7.33 -14.24 0.76
N ASP A 7 6.12 -13.97 0.27
CA ASP A 7 5.78 -13.98 -1.16
C ASP A 7 6.59 -12.95 -1.95
N PHE A 8 6.92 -11.79 -1.35
CA PHE A 8 7.65 -10.70 -2.00
C PHE A 8 9.10 -10.56 -1.52
N ASN A 9 9.57 -11.43 -0.61
CA ASN A 9 10.92 -11.32 -0.02
C ASN A 9 12.02 -11.39 -1.09
N PHE A 10 11.74 -12.12 -2.17
CA PHE A 10 12.67 -12.33 -3.28
C PHE A 10 13.00 -11.05 -4.06
N LEU A 11 12.21 -9.99 -3.93
CA LEU A 11 12.47 -8.68 -4.55
C LEU A 11 13.50 -7.83 -3.77
N SER A 12 14.07 -8.35 -2.68
CA SER A 12 15.17 -7.66 -1.97
C SER A 12 16.52 -7.89 -2.65
N GLY A 13 17.42 -6.89 -2.57
CA GLY A 13 18.70 -6.92 -3.28
C GLY A 13 19.60 -8.12 -2.93
N ASN A 14 19.65 -8.50 -1.65
CA ASN A 14 20.35 -9.69 -1.17
C ASN A 14 19.85 -11.00 -1.80
N LEU A 15 18.54 -11.12 -2.00
CA LEU A 15 17.93 -12.32 -2.54
C LEU A 15 18.07 -12.34 -4.07
N LEU A 16 17.86 -11.22 -4.75
CA LEU A 16 18.02 -11.12 -6.21
C LEU A 16 19.44 -11.50 -6.68
N SER A 17 20.49 -11.19 -5.92
CA SER A 17 21.86 -11.60 -6.26
C SER A 17 22.11 -13.10 -6.07
N THR A 18 21.48 -13.72 -5.07
CA THR A 18 21.82 -15.08 -4.61
C THR A 18 20.92 -16.18 -5.19
N ILE A 19 19.71 -15.85 -5.66
CA ILE A 19 18.72 -16.86 -6.09
C ILE A 19 19.05 -17.48 -7.47
N GLU A 20 18.84 -18.80 -7.56
CA GLU A 20 18.86 -19.60 -8.80
C GLU A 20 17.67 -19.28 -9.73
N SER A 21 17.91 -19.21 -11.04
CA SER A 21 16.90 -18.81 -12.04
C SER A 21 15.64 -19.68 -12.04
N GLU A 22 15.72 -20.96 -11.66
CA GLU A 22 14.55 -21.85 -11.56
C GLU A 22 13.59 -21.47 -10.44
N LYS A 23 14.11 -21.02 -9.27
CA LYS A 23 13.28 -20.57 -8.15
C LYS A 23 12.61 -19.23 -8.44
N ILE A 24 13.29 -18.35 -9.19
CA ILE A 24 12.70 -17.07 -9.64
C ILE A 24 11.48 -17.35 -10.51
N LYS A 25 11.56 -18.30 -11.45
CA LYS A 25 10.42 -18.67 -12.30
C LYS A 25 9.23 -19.15 -11.48
N LEU A 26 9.45 -19.99 -10.47
CA LEU A 26 8.37 -20.49 -9.62
C LEU A 26 7.70 -19.33 -8.86
N TRP A 27 8.48 -18.47 -8.21
CA TRP A 27 7.93 -17.34 -7.45
C TRP A 27 7.27 -16.28 -8.32
N VAL A 28 7.81 -15.99 -9.50
CA VAL A 28 7.20 -15.07 -10.46
C VAL A 28 5.86 -15.64 -10.96
N ASN A 29 5.79 -16.94 -11.24
CA ASN A 29 4.53 -17.57 -11.63
C ASN A 29 3.50 -17.56 -10.51
N ASP A 30 3.89 -17.90 -9.27
CA ASP A 30 3.00 -17.86 -8.11
C ASP A 30 2.46 -16.45 -7.86
N LEU A 31 3.31 -15.42 -8.04
CA LEU A 31 2.93 -14.03 -7.84
C LEU A 31 2.04 -13.51 -8.99
N ALA A 32 2.35 -13.86 -10.24
CA ALA A 32 1.52 -13.53 -11.40
C ALA A 32 0.16 -14.24 -11.38
N LEU A 33 0.07 -15.46 -10.84
CA LEU A 33 -1.21 -16.12 -10.60
C LEU A 33 -2.07 -15.39 -9.57
N LYS A 34 -1.44 -14.75 -8.58
CA LYS A 34 -2.11 -14.01 -7.51
C LYS A 34 -2.56 -12.61 -7.94
N TYR A 35 -1.85 -12.01 -8.89
CA TYR A 35 -2.09 -10.66 -9.42
C TYR A 35 -2.16 -10.71 -10.97
N ASP A 36 -3.04 -11.55 -11.50
CA ASP A 36 -3.16 -11.84 -12.94
C ASP A 36 -3.56 -10.62 -13.79
N GLN A 37 -4.26 -9.66 -13.18
CA GLN A 37 -4.65 -8.39 -13.82
C GLN A 37 -3.50 -7.37 -13.85
N ASP A 38 -2.54 -7.46 -12.93
CA ASP A 38 -1.53 -6.42 -12.71
C ASP A 38 -0.14 -6.82 -13.23
N LEU A 39 0.16 -8.12 -13.36
CA LEU A 39 1.50 -8.63 -13.64
C LEU A 39 1.52 -9.70 -14.73
N ASN A 40 2.46 -9.55 -15.66
CA ASN A 40 2.76 -10.57 -16.66
C ASN A 40 3.97 -11.42 -16.21
N ALA A 41 3.76 -12.72 -16.01
CA ALA A 41 4.81 -13.64 -15.53
C ALA A 41 6.05 -13.68 -16.43
N ALA A 42 5.87 -13.69 -17.75
CA ALA A 42 6.97 -13.80 -18.70
C ALA A 42 7.82 -12.53 -18.73
N GLU A 43 7.16 -11.36 -18.77
CA GLU A 43 7.82 -10.06 -18.75
C GLU A 43 8.51 -9.80 -17.41
N LEU A 44 7.83 -10.07 -16.29
CA LEU A 44 8.40 -9.90 -14.95
C LEU A 44 9.65 -10.75 -14.75
N TYR A 45 9.65 -12.00 -15.23
CA TYR A 45 10.84 -12.86 -15.16
C TYR A 45 12.01 -12.26 -15.94
N SER A 46 11.79 -11.85 -17.19
CA SER A 46 12.82 -11.24 -18.03
C SER A 46 13.32 -9.90 -17.46
N GLU A 47 12.43 -9.09 -16.89
CA GLU A 47 12.77 -7.84 -16.23
C GLU A 47 13.65 -8.08 -15.00
N ILE A 48 13.31 -9.06 -14.15
CA ILE A 48 14.11 -9.42 -12.97
C ILE A 48 15.49 -9.94 -13.37
N GLU A 49 15.56 -10.80 -14.39
CA GLU A 49 16.83 -11.35 -14.88
C GLU A 49 17.72 -10.23 -15.43
N ASN A 50 17.18 -9.33 -16.26
CA ASN A 50 17.89 -8.17 -16.75
C ASN A 50 18.34 -7.23 -15.63
N PHE A 51 17.44 -6.98 -14.67
CA PHE A 51 17.74 -6.13 -13.51
C PHE A 51 18.82 -6.74 -12.63
N LYS A 52 18.88 -8.07 -12.47
CA LYS A 52 19.95 -8.76 -11.71
C LYS A 52 21.34 -8.46 -12.28
N TYR A 53 21.49 -8.36 -13.60
CA TYR A 53 22.75 -8.02 -14.24
C TYR A 53 23.06 -6.51 -14.22
N GLN A 54 22.02 -5.67 -14.31
CA GLN A 54 22.21 -4.21 -14.32
C GLN A 54 22.34 -3.59 -12.92
N ALA A 55 21.74 -4.20 -11.91
CA ALA A 55 21.70 -3.67 -10.55
C ALA A 55 23.08 -3.46 -9.90
N PRO A 56 24.08 -4.36 -10.05
CA PRO A 56 25.43 -4.12 -9.55
C PRO A 56 26.14 -2.94 -10.24
N LEU A 57 25.75 -2.62 -11.48
CA LEU A 57 26.31 -1.50 -12.24
C LEU A 57 25.68 -0.16 -11.83
N LEU A 58 24.40 -0.19 -11.46
CA LEU A 58 23.61 1.00 -11.09
C LEU A 58 23.72 1.34 -9.60
N MET A 59 24.05 0.35 -8.75
CA MET A 59 24.09 0.51 -7.28
C MET A 59 25.32 -0.17 -6.67
N THR A 60 26.20 0.63 -6.05
CA THR A 60 27.42 0.14 -5.37
C THR A 60 27.16 -0.67 -4.09
N LYS A 61 25.93 -0.71 -3.58
CA LYS A 61 25.51 -1.47 -2.39
C LYS A 61 24.18 -2.21 -2.61
N PHE A 62 24.01 -2.82 -3.78
CA PHE A 62 22.76 -3.50 -4.14
C PHE A 62 22.34 -4.59 -3.14
N GLU A 63 23.28 -5.36 -2.61
CA GLU A 63 23.01 -6.44 -1.65
C GLU A 63 22.22 -5.93 -0.43
N ASN A 64 22.57 -4.74 0.10
CA ASN A 64 21.88 -4.18 1.27
C ASN A 64 20.66 -3.31 0.95
N ALA A 65 20.24 -3.22 -0.32
CA ALA A 65 19.14 -2.34 -0.72
C ALA A 65 17.79 -2.91 -0.29
N THR A 66 16.98 -2.09 0.39
CA THR A 66 15.59 -2.45 0.70
C THR A 66 14.72 -2.31 -0.55
N GLN A 67 13.54 -2.96 -0.58
CA GLN A 67 12.59 -2.86 -1.70
C GLN A 67 12.19 -1.40 -2.00
N LEU A 68 12.18 -0.55 -0.98
CA LEU A 68 11.90 0.87 -1.11
C LEU A 68 13.07 1.64 -1.76
N ASP A 69 14.31 1.27 -1.46
CA ASP A 69 15.48 1.86 -2.09
C ASP A 69 15.55 1.48 -3.57
N ILE A 70 15.24 0.21 -3.91
CA ILE A 70 15.15 -0.26 -5.30
C ILE A 70 14.13 0.57 -6.07
N LEU A 71 12.93 0.76 -5.53
CA LEU A 71 11.89 1.58 -6.18
C LEU A 71 12.33 3.04 -6.35
N LYS A 72 12.95 3.64 -5.33
CA LYS A 72 13.51 5.01 -5.44
C LYS A 72 14.53 5.12 -6.56
N HIS A 73 15.41 4.14 -6.71
CA HIS A 73 16.41 4.14 -7.77
C HIS A 73 15.80 3.94 -9.17
N ILE A 74 14.80 3.06 -9.31
CA ILE A 74 14.06 2.91 -10.57
C ILE A 74 13.44 4.24 -11.00
N HIS A 75 12.85 4.99 -10.05
CA HIS A 75 12.31 6.32 -10.33
C HIS A 75 13.40 7.37 -10.61
N GLN A 76 14.52 7.35 -9.88
CA GLN A 76 15.61 8.30 -10.05
C GLN A 76 16.28 8.19 -11.43
N TYR A 77 16.44 6.96 -11.94
CA TYR A 77 17.02 6.71 -13.25
C TYR A 77 15.99 6.63 -14.39
N SER A 78 14.72 6.95 -14.11
CA SER A 78 13.60 6.85 -15.08
C SER A 78 13.49 5.47 -15.74
N LEU A 79 13.82 4.40 -15.02
CA LEU A 79 13.80 3.02 -15.50
C LEU A 79 12.38 2.40 -15.51
N LYS A 80 11.35 3.21 -15.25
CA LYS A 80 9.96 2.76 -15.22
C LYS A 80 9.51 2.18 -16.55
N ASP A 81 9.97 2.74 -17.66
CA ASP A 81 9.64 2.26 -19.01
C ASP A 81 10.42 0.98 -19.37
N LEU A 82 11.54 0.73 -18.70
CA LEU A 82 12.37 -0.46 -18.90
C LEU A 82 11.92 -1.65 -18.06
N TYR A 83 11.34 -1.37 -16.87
CA TYR A 83 10.94 -2.38 -15.88
C TYR A 83 9.54 -2.10 -15.30
N PRO A 84 8.48 -2.07 -16.14
CA PRO A 84 7.13 -1.73 -15.69
C PRO A 84 6.56 -2.78 -14.73
N ASN A 85 6.75 -4.07 -14.97
CA ASN A 85 6.20 -5.13 -14.12
C ASN A 85 6.92 -5.19 -12.76
N LEU A 86 8.25 -4.99 -12.75
CA LEU A 86 9.03 -4.91 -11.51
C LEU A 86 8.60 -3.72 -10.64
N GLU A 87 8.36 -2.57 -11.26
CA GLU A 87 7.88 -1.38 -10.57
C GLU A 87 6.50 -1.61 -9.94
N VAL A 88 5.57 -2.22 -10.69
CA VAL A 88 4.24 -2.60 -10.20
C VAL A 88 4.35 -3.59 -9.04
N ALA A 89 5.18 -4.63 -9.16
CA ALA A 89 5.39 -5.62 -8.10
C ALA A 89 5.95 -4.99 -6.81
N LEU A 90 6.93 -4.09 -6.93
CA LEU A 90 7.48 -3.33 -5.80
C LEU A 90 6.44 -2.38 -5.19
N ARG A 91 5.62 -1.73 -6.00
CA ARG A 91 4.54 -0.86 -5.53
C ARG A 91 3.47 -1.65 -4.79
N ILE A 92 3.06 -2.80 -5.31
CA ILE A 92 2.15 -3.74 -4.63
C ILE A 92 2.72 -4.12 -3.27
N PHE A 93 4.01 -4.50 -3.20
CA PHE A 93 4.66 -4.84 -1.94
C PHE A 93 4.63 -3.70 -0.92
N LEU A 94 4.96 -2.47 -1.34
CA LEU A 94 5.01 -1.31 -0.44
C LEU A 94 3.62 -0.79 -0.02
N THR A 95 2.58 -1.05 -0.82
CA THR A 95 1.21 -0.62 -0.54
C THR A 95 0.42 -1.62 0.28
N ILE A 96 0.81 -2.91 0.25
CA ILE A 96 0.25 -3.89 1.17
C ILE A 96 0.68 -3.53 2.59
N PRO A 97 -0.25 -3.39 3.55
CA PRO A 97 0.12 -3.18 4.94
C PRO A 97 0.80 -4.43 5.49
N VAL A 98 2.13 -4.50 5.35
CA VAL A 98 2.96 -5.56 5.93
C VAL A 98 3.00 -5.44 7.46
N THR A 99 2.69 -4.26 8.01
CA THR A 99 2.73 -3.99 9.46
C THR A 99 1.33 -3.93 10.07
N THR A 100 1.12 -4.63 11.18
CA THR A 100 -0.14 -4.62 11.97
C THR A 100 -0.46 -3.24 12.56
N ALA A 101 0.52 -2.33 12.58
CA ALA A 101 0.42 -1.02 13.22
C ALA A 101 -0.75 -0.16 12.71
N SER A 102 -1.09 -0.23 11.42
CA SER A 102 -2.23 0.51 10.86
C SER A 102 -3.57 -0.03 11.39
N CYS A 103 -3.70 -1.35 11.48
CA CYS A 103 -4.85 -2.00 12.11
C CYS A 103 -4.91 -1.69 13.61
N GLU A 104 -3.78 -1.77 14.32
CA GLU A 104 -3.71 -1.48 15.77
C GLU A 104 -4.11 -0.02 16.09
N ARG A 105 -3.65 0.95 15.29
CA ARG A 105 -4.06 2.35 15.43
C ARG A 105 -5.58 2.49 15.26
N SER A 106 -6.15 1.86 14.23
CA SER A 106 -7.59 1.91 13.95
C SER A 106 -8.41 1.24 15.05
N PHE A 107 -7.99 0.06 15.53
CA PHE A 107 -8.64 -0.64 16.64
C PHE A 107 -8.53 0.11 17.98
N SER A 108 -7.40 0.77 18.23
CA SER A 108 -7.22 1.63 19.40
C SER A 108 -8.20 2.81 19.38
N ARG A 109 -8.36 3.48 18.24
CA ARG A 109 -9.38 4.53 18.07
C ARG A 109 -10.80 3.98 18.23
N LEU A 110 -11.11 2.84 17.63
CA LEU A 110 -12.42 2.20 17.77
C LEU A 110 -12.75 1.85 19.23
N LYS A 111 -11.76 1.38 20.00
CA LYS A 111 -11.93 1.10 21.44
C LYS A 111 -12.29 2.36 22.23
N ILE A 112 -11.74 3.52 21.87
CA ILE A 112 -12.06 4.82 22.49
C ILE A 112 -13.47 5.27 22.08
N ILE A 113 -13.85 5.09 20.81
CA ILE A 113 -15.15 5.53 20.27
C ILE A 113 -16.30 4.66 20.81
N LYS A 114 -16.10 3.34 20.84
CA LYS A 114 -17.07 2.34 21.30
C LYS A 114 -16.90 2.10 22.80
N ASN A 115 -17.35 3.05 23.60
CA ASN A 115 -17.44 2.91 25.05
C ASN A 115 -18.79 2.28 25.46
N TYR A 116 -18.89 1.82 26.71
CA TYR A 116 -20.10 1.15 27.25
C TYR A 116 -21.43 1.86 26.92
N PRO A 117 -21.58 3.19 27.10
CA PRO A 117 -22.83 3.88 26.77
C PRO A 117 -23.10 4.06 25.27
N ARG A 118 -22.11 3.86 24.40
CA ARG A 118 -22.25 3.92 22.93
C ARG A 118 -22.23 2.53 22.29
N SER A 119 -22.47 1.48 23.07
CA SER A 119 -22.45 0.09 22.60
C SER A 119 -23.51 -0.23 21.54
N THR A 120 -24.58 0.55 21.47
CA THR A 120 -25.72 0.41 20.53
C THR A 120 -25.69 1.39 19.34
N ILE A 121 -24.56 2.05 19.08
CA ILE A 121 -24.43 2.96 17.93
C ILE A 121 -24.54 2.19 16.59
N SER A 122 -25.19 2.79 15.59
CA SER A 122 -25.30 2.17 14.26
C SER A 122 -23.95 2.10 13.56
N GLN A 123 -23.76 1.09 12.71
CA GLN A 123 -22.49 0.87 12.00
C GLN A 123 -22.09 2.09 11.15
N ASN A 124 -23.02 2.70 10.42
CA ASN A 124 -22.75 3.88 9.61
C ASN A 124 -22.20 5.04 10.45
N ARG A 125 -22.78 5.27 11.63
CA ARG A 125 -22.33 6.34 12.52
C ARG A 125 -20.99 5.99 13.17
N LEU A 126 -20.76 4.73 13.54
CA LEU A 126 -19.48 4.27 14.07
C LEU A 126 -18.34 4.45 13.06
N THR A 127 -18.56 4.04 11.81
CA THR A 127 -17.59 4.20 10.72
C THR A 127 -17.26 5.67 10.49
N GLY A 128 -18.28 6.55 10.45
CA GLY A 128 -18.06 8.00 10.34
C GLY A 128 -17.21 8.57 11.48
N MET A 129 -17.50 8.20 12.74
CA MET A 129 -16.69 8.63 13.89
C MET A 129 -15.26 8.06 13.87
N ALA A 130 -15.09 6.83 13.39
CA ALA A 130 -13.78 6.20 13.26
C ALA A 130 -12.91 6.94 12.24
N ILE A 131 -13.47 7.28 11.07
CA ILE A 131 -12.77 8.06 10.02
C ILE A 131 -12.35 9.42 10.58
N LEU A 132 -13.26 10.16 11.21
CA LEU A 132 -12.95 11.47 11.81
C LEU A 132 -11.86 11.38 12.89
N SER A 133 -11.82 10.28 13.65
CA SER A 133 -10.81 10.10 14.70
C SER A 133 -9.45 9.63 14.19
N ILE A 134 -9.41 8.89 13.07
CA ILE A 134 -8.17 8.45 12.42
C ILE A 134 -7.56 9.64 11.67
N GLU A 135 -8.37 10.34 10.88
CA GLU A 135 -7.98 11.50 10.06
C GLU A 135 -8.09 12.83 10.83
N LYS A 136 -7.79 12.81 12.14
CA LYS A 136 -7.95 13.98 13.02
C LYS A 136 -7.24 15.22 12.49
N ASP A 137 -6.10 15.07 11.84
CA ASP A 137 -5.32 16.21 11.35
C ASP A 137 -5.96 16.88 10.13
N ILE A 138 -6.61 16.10 9.26
CA ILE A 138 -7.43 16.63 8.17
C ILE A 138 -8.71 17.26 8.73
N VAL A 139 -9.35 16.63 9.72
CA VAL A 139 -10.58 17.17 10.32
C VAL A 139 -10.35 18.56 10.94
N LYS A 140 -9.17 18.83 11.49
CA LYS A 140 -8.82 20.16 12.03
C LYS A 140 -8.75 21.25 10.97
N THR A 141 -8.52 20.91 9.70
CA THR A 141 -8.47 21.91 8.62
C THR A 141 -9.86 22.24 8.07
N ILE A 142 -10.87 21.46 8.43
CA ILE A 142 -12.26 21.68 8.00
C ILE A 142 -12.92 22.73 8.91
N SER A 143 -13.50 23.76 8.31
CA SER A 143 -14.29 24.78 8.99
C SER A 143 -15.63 24.19 9.46
N PHE A 144 -15.95 24.34 10.74
CA PHE A 144 -17.24 23.89 11.27
C PHE A 144 -18.40 24.72 10.71
N ASP A 145 -18.19 26.02 10.48
CA ASP A 145 -19.21 26.92 9.97
C ASP A 145 -19.62 26.50 8.55
N ASP A 146 -18.64 26.18 7.69
CA ASP A 146 -18.88 25.71 6.32
C ASP A 146 -19.69 24.40 6.30
N VAL A 147 -19.39 23.49 7.23
CA VAL A 147 -20.12 22.21 7.36
C VAL A 147 -21.55 22.44 7.83
N ILE A 148 -21.78 23.39 8.75
CA ILE A 148 -23.12 23.75 9.23
C ILE A 148 -23.93 24.35 8.09
N ASP A 149 -23.36 25.29 7.34
CA ASP A 149 -24.01 25.95 6.21
C ASP A 149 -24.34 24.95 5.10
N GLN A 150 -23.40 24.06 4.77
CA GLN A 150 -23.63 22.98 3.82
C GLN A 150 -24.75 22.06 4.29
N PHE A 151 -24.75 21.65 5.56
CA PHE A 151 -25.81 20.80 6.11
C PHE A 151 -27.17 21.50 6.09
N ALA A 152 -27.23 22.78 6.44
CA ALA A 152 -28.44 23.60 6.40
C ALA A 152 -28.99 23.73 4.97
N SER A 153 -28.11 23.90 3.97
CA SER A 153 -28.50 23.97 2.56
C SER A 153 -29.15 22.66 2.07
N ILE A 154 -28.64 21.51 2.50
CA ILE A 154 -29.17 20.17 2.13
C ILE A 154 -30.49 19.89 2.85
N LYS A 155 -30.64 20.32 4.09
CA LYS A 155 -31.82 20.08 4.93
C LYS A 155 -32.92 21.14 4.83
N SER A 156 -32.83 22.09 3.89
CA SER A 156 -33.84 23.13 3.70
C SER A 156 -35.19 22.52 3.30
N ARG A 157 -35.96 22.06 4.30
CA ARG A 157 -37.41 22.02 4.23
C ARG A 157 -37.84 23.48 4.18
N LYS A 158 -37.95 24.02 2.96
CA LYS A 158 -38.60 25.30 2.73
C LYS A 158 -40.01 25.17 3.26
N VAL A 159 -40.30 25.76 4.43
CA VAL A 159 -41.67 25.93 4.88
C VAL A 159 -42.25 27.00 3.96
N PRO A 160 -43.25 26.68 3.11
CA PRO A 160 -43.89 27.70 2.29
C PRO A 160 -44.64 28.67 3.22
N LEU A 161 -44.41 29.96 2.99
CA LEU A 161 -45.18 31.06 3.59
C LEU A 161 -46.58 31.13 2.98
#